data_AF-A0A2Z3I1U6-F1
#
_entry.id   AF-A0A2Z3I1U6-F1
#
_cell.length_a   1.000
_cell.length_b   1.000
_cell.length_c   1.000
_cell.angle_alpha   90.00
_cell.angle_beta   90.00
_cell.angle_gamma   90.00
#
_symmetry.space_group_name_H-M   'P 1'
#
loop_
_entity.id
_entity.type
_entity.pdbx_description
1 polymer ?
#
loop_
_entity_poly.entity_id
_entity_poly.type
_entity_poly.pdbx_seq_one_letter_code
_entity_poly.pdbx_strand_id
1 'polypeptide(L)'
;MALSFLLEKALQQKVSKMGVVLFIALCITFLSSYILVFLAYQSINKQSNIRTGIIEEAKARGEQPVVIPNYYKGFVLRSGDFPELDYHSADMMGRYYGVKAINLVFADFDYATLLNKPCETPYNRVDDHIQCIYTQTFLGSDTLRFVVKFDPKIAMLEKENRQFRLKVKNTFKPTDPNYYELIMPLRIIKVGDYYFASADMLLSLLCVKQNPALIVSVYNYDEQQPSADTIPSISIQVK
;
A
#
# COMPACT_ATOMS: atom_id res chain seq x y z
N MET A 1 15.93 21.81 19.49
CA MET A 1 16.81 21.99 20.67
C MET A 1 18.28 21.62 20.41
N ALA A 2 18.61 20.43 19.90
CA ALA A 2 20.02 20.07 19.64
C ALA A 2 20.68 20.95 18.54
N LEU A 3 19.96 21.25 17.46
CA LEU A 3 20.47 22.07 16.35
C LEU A 3 20.78 23.51 16.79
N SER A 4 19.89 24.11 17.60
CA SER A 4 20.06 25.47 18.13
C SER A 4 21.25 25.58 19.08
N PHE A 5 21.47 24.56 19.92
CA PHE A 5 22.60 24.50 20.84
C PHE A 5 23.95 24.36 20.11
N LEU A 6 23.97 23.57 19.02
CA LEU A 6 25.16 23.43 18.17
C LEU A 6 25.43 24.70 17.34
N LEU A 7 24.38 25.39 16.88
CA LEU A 7 24.52 26.66 16.15
C LEU A 7 25.11 27.76 17.06
N GLU A 8 24.64 27.83 18.30
CA GLU A 8 25.14 28.78 19.31
C GLU A 8 26.60 28.51 19.68
N LYS A 9 26.97 27.23 19.88
CA LYS A 9 28.36 26.81 20.08
C LYS A 9 29.24 27.07 18.85
N ALA A 10 28.70 26.92 17.64
CA ALA A 10 29.42 27.19 16.41
C ALA A 10 29.71 28.69 16.21
N LEU A 11 28.83 29.56 16.70
CA LEU A 11 28.96 31.01 16.64
C LEU A 11 29.91 31.58 17.70
N GLN A 12 30.09 30.91 18.86
CA GLN A 12 30.82 31.47 20.00
C GLN A 12 32.31 31.07 20.14
N GLN A 13 32.85 30.06 19.44
CA GLN A 13 34.29 29.72 19.51
C GLN A 13 34.79 28.89 18.31
N LYS A 14 36.13 28.79 18.13
CA LYS A 14 36.82 27.95 17.12
C LYS A 14 36.24 26.53 17.09
N VAL A 15 35.29 26.30 16.19
CA VAL A 15 34.69 24.99 15.96
C VAL A 15 35.81 24.07 15.50
N SER A 16 36.04 22.98 16.23
CA SER A 16 36.97 21.97 15.78
C SER A 16 36.51 21.43 14.42
N LYS A 17 37.43 21.01 13.54
CA LYS A 17 37.06 20.40 12.25
C LYS A 17 36.05 19.25 12.44
N MET A 18 36.14 18.53 13.55
CA MET A 18 35.17 17.49 13.95
C MET A 18 33.76 18.04 14.21
N GLY A 19 33.63 19.19 14.88
CA GLY A 19 32.34 19.84 15.10
C GLY A 19 31.64 20.25 13.80
N VAL A 20 32.41 20.74 12.82
CA VAL A 20 31.88 21.05 11.48
C VAL A 20 31.39 19.79 10.76
N VAL A 21 32.18 18.70 10.81
CA VAL A 21 31.79 17.41 10.20
C VAL A 21 30.50 16.87 10.83
N LEU A 22 30.39 16.88 12.16
CA LEU A 22 29.18 16.43 12.87
C LEU A 22 27.96 17.30 12.54
N PHE A 23 28.15 18.62 12.43
CA PHE A 23 27.08 19.53 12.02
C PHE A 23 26.58 19.23 10.60
N ILE A 24 27.49 19.02 9.65
CA ILE A 24 27.14 18.64 8.27
C ILE A 24 26.38 17.31 8.25
N ALA A 25 26.86 16.29 8.98
CA ALA A 25 26.17 15.00 9.08
C ALA A 25 24.76 15.14 9.68
N LEU A 26 24.58 15.98 10.70
CA LEU A 26 23.27 16.30 11.28
C LEU A 26 22.35 17.00 10.27
N CYS A 27 22.87 17.96 9.51
CA CYS A 27 22.09 18.64 8.46
C CYS A 27 21.64 17.67 7.36
N ILE A 28 22.51 16.76 6.91
CA ILE A 28 22.18 15.75 5.90
C ILE A 28 21.12 14.78 6.40
N THR A 29 21.27 14.28 7.63
CA THR A 29 20.30 13.35 8.24
C THR A 29 18.96 14.02 8.49
N PHE A 30 18.96 15.26 8.99
CA PHE A 30 17.75 16.06 9.14
C PHE A 30 17.04 16.30 7.80
N LEU A 31 17.78 16.72 6.77
CA LEU A 31 17.23 17.00 5.45
C LEU A 31 16.60 15.75 4.83
N SER A 32 17.29 14.61 4.93
CA SER A 32 16.77 13.31 4.46
C SER A 32 15.48 12.90 5.19
N SER A 33 15.44 13.05 6.52
CA SER A 33 14.23 12.78 7.32
C SER A 33 13.07 13.68 6.91
N TYR A 34 13.35 14.98 6.78
CA TYR A 34 12.35 15.97 6.44
C TYR A 34 11.74 15.75 5.06
N ILE A 35 12.56 15.37 4.06
CA ILE A 35 12.07 15.01 2.72
C ILE A 35 11.09 13.84 2.80
N LEU A 36 11.41 12.78 3.55
CA LEU A 36 10.53 11.61 3.69
C LEU A 36 9.20 11.96 4.37
N VAL A 37 9.26 12.75 5.44
CA VAL A 37 8.06 13.26 6.13
C VAL A 37 7.21 14.11 5.19
N PHE A 38 7.83 15.02 4.44
CA PHE A 38 7.14 15.87 3.47
C PHE A 38 6.43 15.06 2.38
N LEU A 39 7.09 14.03 1.81
CA LEU A 39 6.48 13.13 0.84
C LEU A 39 5.31 12.33 1.44
N ALA A 40 5.45 11.86 2.68
CA ALA A 40 4.36 11.17 3.39
C ALA A 40 3.15 12.10 3.58
N TYR A 41 3.35 13.36 3.99
CA TYR A 41 2.26 14.34 4.10
C TYR A 41 1.61 14.67 2.75
N GLN A 42 2.38 14.74 1.67
CA GLN A 42 1.79 14.91 0.34
C GLN A 42 0.85 13.76 -0.04
N SER A 43 1.26 12.52 0.23
CA SER A 43 0.40 11.34 0.01
C SER A 43 -0.86 11.44 0.87
N ILE A 44 -0.73 11.76 2.16
CA ILE A 44 -1.86 11.89 3.08
C ILE A 44 -2.82 12.99 2.68
N ASN A 45 -2.33 14.12 2.17
CA ASN A 45 -3.20 15.18 1.67
C ASN A 45 -4.03 14.71 0.47
N LYS A 46 -3.44 13.92 -0.44
CA LYS A 46 -4.19 13.30 -1.56
C LYS A 46 -5.21 12.28 -1.06
N GLN A 47 -4.82 11.44 -0.10
CA GLN A 47 -5.71 10.49 0.56
C GLN A 47 -6.89 11.20 1.27
N SER A 48 -6.65 12.34 1.90
CA SER A 48 -7.68 13.17 2.55
C SER A 48 -8.71 13.68 1.54
N ASN A 49 -8.25 14.15 0.37
CA ASN A 49 -9.15 14.58 -0.71
C ASN A 49 -10.02 13.42 -1.21
N ILE A 50 -9.44 12.23 -1.39
CA ILE A 50 -10.19 11.03 -1.79
C ILE A 50 -11.22 10.67 -0.72
N ARG A 51 -10.83 10.61 0.56
CA ARG A 51 -11.74 10.32 1.68
C ARG A 51 -12.90 11.31 1.75
N THR A 52 -12.61 12.60 1.59
CA THR A 52 -13.63 13.65 1.57
C THR A 52 -14.58 13.47 0.39
N GLY A 53 -14.07 13.15 -0.80
CA GLY A 53 -14.90 12.82 -1.97
C GLY A 53 -15.85 11.66 -1.72
N ILE A 54 -15.34 10.56 -1.13
CA ILE A 54 -16.15 9.38 -0.78
C ILE A 54 -17.28 9.77 0.20
N ILE A 55 -16.99 10.61 1.18
CA ILE A 55 -17.98 11.06 2.17
C ILE A 55 -19.06 11.92 1.52
N GLU A 56 -18.69 12.89 0.68
CA GLU A 56 -19.67 13.76 0.01
C GLU A 56 -20.54 12.99 -0.99
N GLU A 57 -19.98 12.04 -1.73
CA GLU A 57 -20.74 11.14 -2.60
C GLU A 57 -21.71 10.26 -1.81
N ALA A 58 -21.25 9.66 -0.72
CA ALA A 58 -22.10 8.85 0.16
C ALA A 58 -23.25 9.68 0.75
N LYS A 59 -22.99 10.94 1.16
CA LYS A 59 -24.02 11.88 1.62
C LYS A 59 -25.04 12.18 0.52
N ALA A 60 -24.58 12.45 -0.69
CA ALA A 60 -25.45 12.71 -1.84
C ALA A 60 -26.35 11.51 -2.17
N ARG A 61 -25.85 10.27 -1.95
CA ARG A 61 -26.61 9.02 -2.13
C ARG A 61 -27.46 8.64 -0.92
N GLY A 62 -27.40 9.38 0.19
CA GLY A 62 -28.09 9.05 1.44
C GLY A 62 -27.53 7.82 2.16
N GLU A 63 -26.30 7.41 1.86
CA GLU A 63 -25.63 6.24 2.45
C GLU A 63 -25.20 6.53 3.90
N GLN A 64 -25.73 5.77 4.86
CA GLN A 64 -25.35 5.86 6.27
C GLN A 64 -25.37 4.46 6.93
N PRO A 65 -24.28 3.99 7.58
CA PRO A 65 -23.00 4.66 7.84
C PRO A 65 -22.09 4.71 6.59
N VAL A 66 -21.11 5.61 6.61
CA VAL A 66 -20.11 5.75 5.53
C VAL A 66 -18.87 4.95 5.87
N VAL A 67 -18.31 4.24 4.89
CA VAL A 67 -17.04 3.51 5.02
C VAL A 67 -15.97 4.22 4.21
N ILE A 68 -14.83 4.52 4.82
CA ILE A 68 -13.65 5.11 4.15
C ILE A 68 -12.38 4.33 4.51
N PRO A 69 -11.35 4.31 3.64
CA PRO A 69 -10.07 3.75 4.02
C PRO A 69 -9.41 4.57 5.14
N ASN A 70 -8.67 3.91 6.02
CA ASN A 70 -7.72 4.57 6.92
C ASN A 70 -6.58 5.23 6.12
N TYR A 71 -5.79 6.07 6.76
CA TYR A 71 -4.60 6.60 6.12
C TYR A 71 -3.50 5.54 6.02
N TYR A 72 -2.94 5.41 4.82
CA TYR A 72 -1.67 4.74 4.62
C TYR A 72 -0.52 5.67 5.00
N LYS A 73 0.28 5.24 5.97
CA LYS A 73 1.48 5.97 6.42
C LYS A 73 2.67 5.54 5.56
N GLY A 74 3.23 6.48 4.82
CA GLY A 74 4.47 6.28 4.08
C GLY A 74 5.68 6.06 5.00
N PHE A 75 6.80 5.66 4.40
CA PHE A 75 8.05 5.46 5.13
C PHE A 75 8.59 6.77 5.70
N VAL A 76 8.97 6.74 6.99
CA VAL A 76 9.67 7.81 7.70
C VAL A 76 10.86 7.20 8.46
N LEU A 77 11.94 7.96 8.65
CA LEU A 77 13.13 7.44 9.34
C LEU A 77 12.87 7.13 10.82
N ARG A 78 11.94 7.84 11.45
CA ARG A 78 11.57 7.65 12.86
C ARG A 78 10.07 7.53 12.98
N SER A 79 9.60 6.51 13.68
CA SER A 79 8.17 6.25 13.90
C SER A 79 7.44 7.43 14.56
N GLY A 80 8.14 8.20 15.40
CA GLY A 80 7.60 9.39 16.07
C GLY A 80 7.53 10.65 15.20
N ASP A 81 8.07 10.65 13.98
CA ASP A 81 8.00 11.81 13.08
C ASP A 81 6.60 11.98 12.47
N PHE A 82 5.73 10.98 12.63
CA PHE A 82 4.38 10.97 12.06
C PHE A 82 3.30 10.92 13.16
N PRO A 83 2.36 11.89 13.23
CA PRO A 83 1.29 11.86 14.20
C PRO A 83 0.32 10.70 13.94
N GLU A 84 -0.44 10.33 14.96
CA GLU A 84 -1.55 9.42 14.78
C GLU A 84 -2.69 10.14 14.05
N LEU A 85 -3.13 9.62 12.91
CA LEU A 85 -4.07 10.31 12.02
C LEU A 85 -5.52 9.88 12.21
N ASP A 86 -5.76 8.63 12.59
CA ASP A 86 -7.09 8.00 12.67
C ASP A 86 -7.48 7.71 14.14
N TYR A 87 -7.24 8.67 15.03
CA TYR A 87 -7.47 8.52 16.49
C TYR A 87 -8.91 8.84 16.93
N HIS A 88 -9.76 9.34 16.03
CA HIS A 88 -11.13 9.71 16.35
C HIS A 88 -12.08 8.51 16.25
N SER A 89 -13.06 8.43 17.17
CA SER A 89 -14.10 7.41 17.07
C SER A 89 -15.00 7.62 15.85
N ALA A 90 -15.57 6.52 15.35
CA ALA A 90 -16.46 6.53 14.19
C ALA A 90 -17.63 7.53 14.35
N ASP A 91 -18.17 7.65 15.56
CA ASP A 91 -19.27 8.58 15.89
C ASP A 91 -18.82 10.05 15.87
N MET A 92 -17.63 10.35 16.40
CA MET A 92 -17.09 11.72 16.41
C MET A 92 -16.81 12.21 15.00
N MET A 93 -16.22 11.35 14.17
CA MET A 93 -16.02 11.62 12.75
C MET A 93 -17.37 11.78 12.03
N GLY A 94 -18.34 10.92 12.33
CA GLY A 94 -19.70 11.04 11.80
C GLY A 94 -20.33 12.40 12.07
N ARG A 95 -20.27 12.87 13.33
CA ARG A 95 -20.77 14.20 13.72
C ARG A 95 -20.08 15.34 12.97
N TYR A 96 -18.76 15.28 12.81
CA TYR A 96 -18.00 16.31 12.09
C TYR A 96 -18.43 16.44 10.62
N TYR A 97 -18.66 15.31 9.94
CA TYR A 97 -19.06 15.30 8.52
C TYR A 97 -20.57 15.32 8.27
N GLY A 98 -21.39 15.26 9.33
CA GLY A 98 -22.85 15.25 9.22
C GLY A 98 -23.45 13.92 8.75
N VAL A 99 -22.82 12.79 9.12
CA VAL A 99 -23.30 11.42 8.82
C VAL A 99 -23.44 10.60 10.11
N LYS A 100 -24.21 9.51 10.08
CA LYS A 100 -24.44 8.65 11.27
C LYS A 100 -23.15 8.19 11.94
N ALA A 101 -22.20 7.67 11.16
CA ALA A 101 -20.89 7.22 11.60
C ALA A 101 -19.95 7.11 10.39
N ILE A 102 -18.64 7.21 10.64
CA ILE A 102 -17.59 6.94 9.67
C ILE A 102 -16.80 5.70 10.13
N ASN A 103 -16.95 4.60 9.40
CA ASN A 103 -16.22 3.38 9.64
C ASN A 103 -14.94 3.35 8.81
N LEU A 104 -13.84 2.92 9.42
CA LEU A 104 -12.56 2.77 8.73
C LEU A 104 -12.41 1.33 8.22
N VAL A 105 -12.03 1.19 6.95
CA VAL A 105 -11.47 -0.06 6.41
C VAL A 105 -9.96 0.05 6.35
N PHE A 106 -9.26 -1.02 6.72
CA PHE A 106 -7.80 -1.04 6.69
C PHE A 106 -7.29 -1.21 5.26
N ALA A 107 -6.77 -0.12 4.68
CA ALA A 107 -5.96 -0.07 3.48
C ALA A 107 -4.48 -0.05 3.90
N ASP A 108 -3.80 -1.16 3.65
CA ASP A 108 -2.39 -1.28 3.98
C ASP A 108 -1.48 -0.61 2.94
N PHE A 109 -1.97 -0.14 1.79
CA PHE A 109 -1.22 0.47 0.68
C PHE A 109 -1.60 1.94 0.40
N ASP A 110 -0.73 2.67 -0.32
CA ASP A 110 -1.02 4.04 -0.78
C ASP A 110 -2.03 4.04 -1.95
N TYR A 111 -3.32 4.08 -1.61
CA TYR A 111 -4.40 4.13 -2.60
C TYR A 111 -4.42 5.44 -3.39
N ALA A 112 -3.93 6.56 -2.84
CA ALA A 112 -3.90 7.83 -3.57
C ALA A 112 -2.92 7.79 -4.75
N THR A 113 -1.79 7.09 -4.55
CA THR A 113 -0.83 6.84 -5.63
C THR A 113 -1.41 5.87 -6.66
N LEU A 114 -2.04 4.77 -6.23
CA LEU A 114 -2.54 3.74 -7.16
C LEU A 114 -3.71 4.20 -8.02
N LEU A 115 -4.63 5.01 -7.49
CA LEU A 115 -5.80 5.49 -8.25
C LEU A 115 -5.41 6.30 -9.49
N ASN A 116 -4.26 6.99 -9.44
CA ASN A 116 -3.75 7.80 -10.55
C ASN A 116 -2.65 7.09 -11.36
N LYS A 117 -2.27 5.87 -10.97
CA LYS A 117 -1.17 5.13 -11.60
C LYS A 117 -1.72 4.32 -12.79
N PRO A 118 -1.14 4.48 -13.99
CA PRO A 118 -1.50 3.63 -15.12
C PRO A 118 -1.24 2.16 -14.76
N CYS A 119 -2.04 1.27 -15.32
CA CYS A 119 -1.90 -0.14 -15.01
C CYS A 119 -0.51 -0.66 -15.41
N GLU A 120 0.23 -1.24 -14.45
CA GLU A 120 1.56 -1.80 -14.71
C GLU A 120 1.46 -3.13 -15.45
N THR A 121 0.52 -3.97 -15.01
CA THR A 121 0.31 -5.32 -15.54
C THR A 121 -1.18 -5.51 -15.79
N PRO A 122 -1.68 -5.19 -17.01
CA PRO A 122 -3.09 -5.34 -17.32
C PRO A 122 -3.47 -6.82 -17.33
N TYR A 123 -4.54 -7.13 -16.59
CA TYR A 123 -5.07 -8.48 -16.49
C TYR A 123 -6.25 -8.61 -17.45
N ASN A 124 -5.96 -8.72 -18.75
CA ASN A 124 -6.99 -8.73 -19.79
C ASN A 124 -7.54 -10.14 -20.01
N ARG A 125 -8.53 -10.58 -19.22
CA ARG A 125 -9.38 -11.74 -19.56
C ARG A 125 -10.85 -11.50 -19.21
N VAL A 126 -11.73 -12.11 -20.00
CA VAL A 126 -13.17 -11.79 -20.13
C VAL A 126 -14.00 -12.16 -18.88
N ASP A 127 -13.52 -13.11 -18.07
CA ASP A 127 -14.27 -13.64 -16.92
C ASP A 127 -13.64 -13.33 -15.56
N ASP A 128 -12.49 -12.64 -15.56
CA ASP A 128 -11.82 -12.26 -14.33
C ASP A 128 -12.14 -10.80 -14.03
N HIS A 129 -12.82 -10.56 -12.91
CA HIS A 129 -13.09 -9.23 -12.38
C HIS A 129 -11.81 -8.47 -11.96
N ILE A 130 -10.64 -8.81 -12.49
CA ILE A 130 -9.34 -8.23 -12.18
C ILE A 130 -8.96 -7.29 -13.31
N GLN A 131 -8.70 -6.03 -13.00
CA GLN A 131 -8.29 -5.03 -13.99
C GLN A 131 -6.76 -4.92 -14.06
N CYS A 132 -6.08 -4.95 -12.91
CA CYS A 132 -4.66 -4.66 -12.85
C CYS A 132 -3.98 -5.30 -11.65
N ILE A 133 -2.71 -5.66 -11.82
CA ILE A 133 -1.81 -5.99 -10.71
C ILE A 133 -0.71 -4.94 -10.67
N TYR A 134 -0.51 -4.37 -9.48
CA TYR A 134 0.57 -3.45 -9.16
C TYR A 134 1.55 -4.13 -8.21
N THR A 135 2.81 -3.73 -8.30
CA THR A 135 3.84 -4.12 -7.33
C THR A 135 4.40 -2.89 -6.63
N GLN A 136 4.60 -3.00 -5.32
CA GLN A 136 5.19 -1.96 -4.49
C GLN A 136 6.28 -2.57 -3.60
N THR A 137 7.48 -2.01 -3.64
CA THR A 137 8.56 -2.29 -2.69
C THR A 137 8.63 -1.15 -1.69
N PHE A 138 8.85 -1.47 -0.41
CA PHE A 138 9.01 -0.43 0.62
C PHE A 138 10.49 -0.12 0.82
N LEU A 139 10.81 1.17 0.91
CA LEU A 139 12.18 1.62 1.16
C LEU A 139 12.67 1.03 2.48
N GLY A 140 13.81 0.33 2.45
CA GLY A 140 14.39 -0.31 3.64
C GLY A 140 13.66 -1.57 4.11
N SER A 141 12.69 -2.09 3.35
CA SER A 141 12.03 -3.36 3.62
C SER A 141 12.38 -4.39 2.55
N ASP A 142 12.46 -5.64 2.97
CA ASP A 142 12.55 -6.80 2.10
C ASP A 142 11.16 -7.32 1.68
N THR A 143 10.12 -6.48 1.77
CA THR A 143 8.73 -6.86 1.46
C THR A 143 8.33 -6.32 0.10
N LEU A 144 7.85 -7.23 -0.75
CA LEU A 144 7.15 -6.94 -1.98
C LEU A 144 5.65 -7.05 -1.74
N ARG A 145 4.92 -5.96 -1.96
CA ARG A 145 3.46 -5.95 -1.94
C ARG A 145 2.90 -6.07 -3.34
N PHE A 146 1.96 -6.98 -3.50
CA PHE A 146 1.06 -7.04 -4.64
C PHE A 146 -0.21 -6.28 -4.30
N VAL A 147 -0.66 -5.41 -5.19
CA VAL A 147 -1.99 -4.77 -5.09
C VAL A 147 -2.77 -5.08 -6.34
N VAL A 148 -3.89 -5.79 -6.17
CA VAL A 148 -4.79 -6.20 -7.23
C VAL A 148 -5.94 -5.21 -7.27
N LYS A 149 -6.17 -4.59 -8.42
CA LYS A 149 -7.35 -3.76 -8.69
C LYS A 149 -8.40 -4.58 -9.40
N PHE A 150 -9.63 -4.52 -8.91
CA PHE A 150 -10.77 -5.25 -9.46
C PHE A 150 -11.73 -4.32 -10.21
N ASP A 151 -12.50 -4.92 -11.10
CA ASP A 151 -13.65 -4.28 -11.75
C ASP A 151 -14.77 -4.04 -10.74
N PRO A 152 -15.49 -2.91 -10.78
CA PRO A 152 -16.59 -2.62 -9.84
C PRO A 152 -17.66 -3.70 -9.75
N LYS A 153 -17.84 -4.53 -10.80
CA LYS A 153 -18.76 -5.68 -10.77
C LYS A 153 -18.39 -6.71 -9.68
N ILE A 154 -17.16 -6.70 -9.16
CA ILE A 154 -16.73 -7.54 -8.04
C ILE A 154 -17.58 -7.33 -6.77
N ALA A 155 -18.26 -6.18 -6.65
CA ALA A 155 -19.17 -5.89 -5.54
C ALA A 155 -20.27 -6.94 -5.35
N MET A 156 -20.67 -7.62 -6.44
CA MET A 156 -21.62 -8.73 -6.37
C MET A 156 -21.01 -9.96 -5.69
N LEU A 157 -19.73 -10.25 -5.97
CA LEU A 157 -19.00 -11.39 -5.43
C LEU A 157 -18.56 -11.20 -3.97
N GLU A 158 -18.32 -9.95 -3.55
CA GLU A 158 -18.06 -9.63 -2.14
C GLU A 158 -19.26 -10.00 -1.26
N LYS A 159 -20.49 -9.75 -1.74
CA LYS A 159 -21.73 -10.14 -1.03
C LYS A 159 -21.90 -11.65 -0.89
N GLU A 160 -21.32 -12.40 -1.82
CA GLU A 160 -21.31 -13.87 -1.81
C GLU A 160 -20.21 -14.45 -0.89
N ASN A 161 -19.46 -13.59 -0.19
CA ASN A 161 -18.38 -13.96 0.73
C ASN A 161 -17.27 -14.81 0.07
N ARG A 162 -17.01 -14.56 -1.21
CA ARG A 162 -16.01 -15.31 -1.97
C ARG A 162 -14.60 -15.01 -1.51
N GLN A 163 -13.77 -16.04 -1.36
CA GLN A 163 -12.38 -15.90 -0.93
C GLN A 163 -11.43 -15.84 -2.13
N PHE A 164 -10.79 -14.69 -2.34
CA PHE A 164 -9.75 -14.55 -3.36
C PHE A 164 -8.38 -14.95 -2.81
N ARG A 165 -7.55 -15.56 -3.66
CA ARG A 165 -6.16 -15.88 -3.32
C ARG A 165 -5.22 -15.44 -4.43
N LEU A 166 -4.06 -14.95 -4.01
CA LEU A 166 -2.91 -14.66 -4.85
C LEU A 166 -1.96 -15.85 -4.82
N LYS A 167 -1.64 -16.40 -5.99
CA LYS A 167 -0.65 -17.44 -6.18
C LYS A 167 0.58 -16.85 -6.86
N VAL A 168 1.73 -17.02 -6.24
CA VAL A 168 3.03 -16.54 -6.75
C VAL A 168 3.96 -17.73 -6.92
N LYS A 169 4.60 -17.83 -8.08
CA LYS A 169 5.57 -18.88 -8.45
C LYS A 169 6.78 -18.26 -9.14
N ASN A 170 7.94 -18.91 -9.08
CA ASN A 170 9.09 -18.52 -9.91
C ASN A 170 9.17 -19.23 -11.25
N THR A 171 8.50 -20.37 -11.42
CA THR A 171 8.50 -21.13 -12.67
C THR A 171 7.20 -21.89 -12.86
N PHE A 172 6.83 -22.16 -14.11
CA PHE A 172 5.70 -23.00 -14.46
C PHE A 172 5.97 -24.49 -14.24
N LYS A 173 7.25 -24.89 -14.06
CA LYS A 173 7.66 -26.30 -13.94
C LYS A 173 7.83 -26.70 -12.47
N PRO A 174 6.91 -27.48 -11.87
CA PRO A 174 7.03 -27.89 -10.47
C PRO A 174 8.24 -28.80 -10.19
N THR A 175 8.83 -29.37 -11.25
CA THR A 175 10.02 -30.23 -11.18
C THR A 175 11.34 -29.44 -11.11
N ASP A 176 11.31 -28.11 -11.17
CA ASP A 176 12.51 -27.29 -11.01
C ASP A 176 13.03 -27.42 -9.57
N PRO A 177 14.33 -27.71 -9.34
CA PRO A 177 14.88 -27.83 -7.99
C PRO A 177 14.77 -26.53 -7.17
N ASN A 178 14.57 -25.38 -7.82
CA ASN A 178 14.35 -24.09 -7.14
C ASN A 178 12.88 -23.69 -7.09
N TYR A 179 11.94 -24.58 -7.42
CA TYR A 179 10.52 -24.28 -7.45
C TYR A 179 10.01 -23.81 -6.08
N TYR A 180 9.26 -22.71 -6.07
CA TYR A 180 8.40 -22.37 -4.95
C TYR A 180 7.02 -21.90 -5.43
N GLU A 181 6.03 -22.15 -4.58
CA GLU A 181 4.67 -21.66 -4.74
C GLU A 181 4.21 -21.07 -3.40
N LEU A 182 3.74 -19.83 -3.45
CA LEU A 182 3.13 -19.14 -2.31
C LEU A 182 1.67 -18.83 -2.64
N ILE A 183 0.78 -19.15 -1.71
CA ILE A 183 -0.64 -18.85 -1.82
C ILE A 183 -1.01 -17.93 -0.66
N MET A 184 -1.40 -16.71 -0.97
CA MET A 184 -1.75 -15.67 0.01
C MET A 184 -3.23 -15.33 -0.11
N PRO A 185 -3.96 -15.20 1.01
CA PRO A 185 -5.33 -14.72 0.98
C PRO A 185 -5.36 -13.25 0.55
N LEU A 186 -6.35 -12.88 -0.26
CA LEU A 186 -6.61 -11.51 -0.65
C LEU A 186 -7.87 -11.02 0.06
N ARG A 187 -7.74 -9.92 0.79
CA ARG A 187 -8.90 -9.23 1.37
C ARG A 187 -9.29 -8.07 0.47
N ILE A 188 -10.48 -8.12 -0.11
CA ILE A 188 -11.02 -7.01 -0.88
C ILE A 188 -11.38 -5.87 0.07
N ILE A 189 -11.00 -4.66 -0.33
CA ILE A 189 -11.37 -3.40 0.29
C ILE A 189 -11.94 -2.47 -0.78
N LYS A 190 -12.93 -1.67 -0.39
CA LYS A 190 -13.53 -0.64 -1.23
C LYS A 190 -12.91 0.73 -0.92
N VAL A 191 -12.50 1.44 -1.97
CA VAL A 191 -11.98 2.81 -1.91
C VAL A 191 -12.73 3.65 -2.95
N GLY A 192 -13.78 4.35 -2.52
CA GLY A 192 -14.70 5.03 -3.44
C GLY A 192 -15.37 4.01 -4.36
N ASP A 193 -15.30 4.22 -5.67
CA ASP A 193 -15.86 3.29 -6.66
C ASP A 193 -14.90 2.17 -7.07
N TYR A 194 -13.73 2.09 -6.43
CA TYR A 194 -12.68 1.13 -6.77
C TYR A 194 -12.58 0.03 -5.72
N TYR A 195 -12.22 -1.16 -6.18
CA TYR A 195 -12.02 -2.33 -5.37
C TYR A 195 -10.58 -2.79 -5.49
N PHE A 196 -9.95 -3.04 -4.34
CA PHE A 196 -8.56 -3.45 -4.27
C PHE A 196 -8.40 -4.61 -3.32
N ALA A 197 -7.37 -5.42 -3.52
CA ALA A 197 -6.86 -6.32 -2.49
C ALA A 197 -5.34 -6.30 -2.51
N SER A 198 -4.73 -6.59 -1.37
CA SER A 198 -3.28 -6.60 -1.22
C SER A 198 -2.80 -7.87 -0.55
N ALA A 199 -1.56 -8.24 -0.88
CA ALA A 199 -0.83 -9.31 -0.21
C ALA A 199 0.66 -8.99 -0.17
N ASP A 200 1.29 -9.30 0.96
CA ASP A 200 2.70 -9.07 1.23
C ASP A 200 3.50 -10.36 1.12
N MET A 201 4.65 -10.26 0.47
CA MET A 201 5.59 -11.35 0.32
C MET A 201 6.99 -10.87 0.70
N LEU A 202 7.67 -11.62 1.57
CA LEU A 202 9.07 -11.37 1.89
C LEU A 202 9.94 -11.86 0.72
N LEU A 203 10.76 -10.97 0.16
CA LEU A 203 11.67 -11.26 -0.94
C LEU A 203 12.75 -12.27 -0.55
N SER A 204 13.17 -12.28 0.72
CA SER A 204 14.05 -13.30 1.30
C SER A 204 13.51 -14.73 1.16
N LEU A 205 12.19 -14.93 1.11
CA LEU A 205 11.60 -16.25 0.85
C LEU A 205 11.89 -16.74 -0.56
N LEU A 206 12.18 -15.84 -1.49
CA LEU A 206 12.36 -16.22 -2.88
C LEU A 206 13.72 -16.90 -3.09
N CYS A 207 14.74 -16.67 -2.24
CA CYS A 207 16.12 -17.17 -2.46
C CYS A 207 16.64 -16.95 -3.90
N VAL A 208 16.02 -16.06 -4.68
CA VAL A 208 16.33 -15.90 -6.10
C VAL A 208 17.41 -14.83 -6.23
N LYS A 209 18.39 -15.10 -7.11
CA LYS A 209 19.35 -14.10 -7.57
C LYS A 209 18.60 -12.88 -8.14
N GLN A 210 19.21 -11.71 -8.03
CA GLN A 210 18.65 -10.39 -8.41
C GLN A 210 17.64 -10.44 -9.58
N ASN A 211 16.46 -9.85 -9.34
CA ASN A 211 15.34 -9.66 -10.28
C ASN A 211 14.63 -10.95 -10.77
N PRO A 212 13.92 -11.69 -9.89
CA PRO A 212 13.11 -12.81 -10.31
C PRO A 212 11.95 -12.38 -11.21
N ALA A 213 11.75 -13.10 -12.30
CA ALA A 213 10.47 -13.12 -13.00
C ALA A 213 9.48 -13.93 -12.14
N LEU A 214 8.44 -13.28 -11.63
CA LEU A 214 7.40 -13.91 -10.82
C LEU A 214 6.16 -14.18 -11.65
N ILE A 215 5.68 -15.41 -11.59
CA ILE A 215 4.42 -15.83 -12.20
C ILE A 215 3.32 -15.64 -11.15
N VAL A 216 2.42 -14.71 -11.41
CA VAL A 216 1.37 -14.28 -10.48
C VAL A 216 0.01 -14.62 -11.05
N SER A 217 -0.83 -15.26 -10.25
CA SER A 217 -2.21 -15.59 -10.60
C SER A 217 -3.14 -15.22 -9.46
N VAL A 218 -4.31 -14.69 -9.77
CA VAL A 218 -5.37 -14.40 -8.79
C VAL A 218 -6.56 -15.26 -9.15
N TYR A 219 -7.16 -15.91 -8.16
CA TYR A 219 -8.30 -16.79 -8.40
C TYR A 219 -9.25 -16.80 -7.21
N ASN A 220 -10.50 -17.14 -7.50
CA ASN A 220 -11.52 -17.41 -6.51
C ASN A 220 -11.31 -18.83 -5.93
N TYR A 221 -11.18 -18.95 -4.62
CA TYR A 221 -10.92 -20.20 -3.93
C TYR A 221 -12.16 -21.11 -3.84
N ASP A 222 -13.36 -20.53 -3.91
CA ASP A 222 -14.62 -21.26 -3.74
C ASP A 222 -15.10 -21.94 -5.03
N GLU A 223 -14.53 -21.56 -6.17
CA GLU A 223 -14.65 -22.32 -7.42
C GLU A 223 -13.71 -23.52 -7.35
N GLN A 224 -14.21 -24.73 -7.68
CA GLN A 224 -13.40 -25.96 -7.72
C GLN A 224 -12.04 -25.67 -8.32
N GLN A 225 -10.96 -25.94 -7.56
CA GLN A 225 -9.57 -25.62 -7.93
C GLN A 225 -9.38 -25.84 -9.43
N PRO A 226 -9.23 -24.76 -10.23
CA PRO A 226 -8.90 -24.91 -11.63
C PRO A 226 -7.61 -25.73 -11.68
N SER A 227 -7.52 -26.70 -12.60
CA SER A 227 -6.29 -27.45 -12.81
C SER A 227 -5.12 -26.47 -12.93
N ALA A 228 -3.92 -26.83 -12.44
CA ALA A 228 -2.79 -25.90 -12.31
C ALA A 228 -2.43 -25.16 -13.61
N ASP A 229 -2.85 -25.69 -14.77
CA ASP A 229 -2.64 -25.13 -16.12
C ASP A 229 -3.77 -24.19 -16.61
N THR A 230 -4.84 -24.01 -15.84
CA THR A 230 -6.01 -23.18 -16.22
C THR A 230 -6.13 -21.88 -15.43
N ILE A 231 -5.42 -21.71 -14.31
CA ILE A 231 -5.40 -20.44 -13.58
C ILE A 231 -4.57 -19.43 -14.40
N PRO A 232 -5.14 -18.29 -14.83
CA PRO A 232 -4.39 -17.36 -15.65
C PRO A 232 -3.28 -16.70 -14.84
N SER A 233 -2.06 -16.81 -15.35
CA SER A 233 -0.87 -16.27 -14.71
C SER A 233 -0.19 -15.22 -15.57
N ILE A 234 0.39 -14.20 -14.94
CA ILE A 234 1.18 -13.18 -15.60
C ILE A 234 2.60 -13.18 -15.04
N SER A 235 3.59 -13.03 -15.91
CA SER A 235 4.98 -12.83 -15.51
C SER A 235 5.23 -11.36 -15.17
N ILE A 236 5.65 -11.11 -13.94
CA ILE A 236 5.99 -9.78 -13.41
C ILE A 236 7.49 -9.76 -13.13
N GLN A 237 8.17 -8.76 -13.68
CA GLN A 237 9.56 -8.50 -13.35
C GLN A 237 9.62 -7.64 -12.10
N VAL A 238 10.17 -8.18 -11.01
CA VAL A 238 10.41 -7.39 -9.79
C VAL A 238 11.57 -6.43 -10.07
N LYS A 239 11.31 -5.14 -9.91
CA LYS A 239 12.29 -4.05 -10.07
C LYS A 239 12.86 -3.60 -8.75
#